data_AF-A0A059LR53-F1
#
_entry.id   AF-A0A059LR53-F1
#
_cell.length_a   1.000
_cell.length_b   1.000
_cell.length_c   1.000
_cell.angle_alpha   90.00
_cell.angle_beta   90.00
_cell.angle_gamma   90.00
#
_symmetry.space_group_name_H-M   'P 1'
#
loop_
_entity.id
_entity.type
_entity.pdbx_description
1 polymer ?
#
loop_
_entity_poly.entity_id
_entity_poly.type
_entity_poly.pdbx_seq_one_letter_code
_entity_poly.pdbx_strand_id
1 'polypeptide(L)'
;MDALTGVDSESESSSSGSEEEAVRPGSKPAPKNISLETLKQHGYSGGPSVLFTPEPQDDQDNQWNWSTGAEHKASELAEEAEETRAANVRAATTAAAEAAQHSLRVVAHAAQLREEKKAEDAQRKLAKNQTWKAKEKRKREQGQQTSSKNYVEEEKRRAREFGVVSGFDT
;
A
#
# COMPACT_ATOMS: atom_id res chain seq x y z
N MET A 1 38.23 -14.59 -2.10
CA MET A 1 38.43 -15.76 -2.97
C MET A 1 37.78 -15.42 -4.29
N ASP A 2 38.57 -14.73 -5.09
CA ASP A 2 38.31 -14.29 -6.45
C ASP A 2 37.98 -15.46 -7.39
N ALA A 3 37.04 -15.23 -8.32
CA ALA A 3 37.33 -15.11 -9.75
C ALA A 3 36.11 -15.54 -10.60
N LEU A 4 35.43 -14.54 -11.17
CA LEU A 4 34.80 -14.64 -12.49
C LEU A 4 35.91 -14.70 -13.55
N THR A 5 35.81 -15.64 -14.50
CA THR A 5 36.24 -15.64 -15.92
C THR A 5 35.98 -17.07 -16.41
N GLY A 6 35.48 -17.40 -17.58
CA GLY A 6 35.34 -16.72 -18.87
C GLY A 6 35.50 -17.85 -19.90
N VAL A 7 34.54 -18.02 -20.83
CA VAL A 7 34.78 -18.77 -22.07
C VAL A 7 33.82 -18.27 -23.14
N ASP A 8 34.31 -17.26 -23.84
CA ASP A 8 33.94 -16.91 -25.20
C ASP A 8 34.85 -17.73 -26.11
N SER A 9 34.31 -18.43 -27.12
CA SER A 9 35.14 -19.02 -28.16
C SER A 9 34.31 -19.27 -29.41
N GLU A 10 34.15 -18.21 -30.19
CA GLU A 10 33.93 -18.29 -31.64
C GLU A 10 35.18 -18.93 -32.29
N SER A 11 35.01 -19.90 -33.17
CA SER A 11 36.04 -20.24 -34.16
C SER A 11 35.41 -20.76 -35.45
N GLU A 12 35.26 -19.84 -36.39
CA GLU A 12 35.16 -20.09 -37.82
C GLU A 12 36.43 -20.82 -38.29
N SER A 13 36.30 -21.98 -38.96
CA SER A 13 37.38 -22.47 -39.82
C SER A 13 36.81 -23.31 -40.96
N SER A 14 36.93 -22.74 -42.15
CA SER A 14 36.73 -23.35 -43.46
C SER A 14 37.50 -24.65 -43.66
N SER A 15 36.86 -25.69 -44.18
CA SER A 15 37.52 -26.77 -44.91
C SER A 15 36.71 -27.15 -46.14
N SER A 16 37.33 -26.92 -47.30
CA SER A 16 36.95 -27.37 -48.63
C SER A 16 36.93 -28.90 -48.74
N GLY A 17 36.11 -29.46 -49.64
CA GLY A 17 36.40 -30.75 -50.27
C GLY A 17 35.24 -31.74 -50.39
N SER A 18 34.75 -31.86 -51.63
CA SER A 18 34.38 -33.11 -52.31
C SER A 18 33.01 -33.74 -52.09
N GLU A 19 32.32 -33.85 -53.22
CA GLU A 19 31.18 -34.70 -53.55
C GLU A 19 31.30 -36.11 -52.95
N GLU A 20 30.18 -36.64 -52.44
CA GLU A 20 29.70 -37.96 -52.85
C GLU A 20 28.24 -38.17 -52.41
N GLU A 21 27.47 -38.72 -53.34
CA GLU A 21 26.07 -39.02 -53.26
C GLU A 21 25.78 -40.05 -52.14
N ALA A 22 24.87 -39.72 -51.23
CA ALA A 22 24.30 -40.69 -50.31
C ALA A 22 22.78 -40.46 -50.21
N VAL A 23 22.05 -41.26 -50.98
CA VAL A 23 20.58 -41.35 -50.94
C VAL A 23 20.12 -41.64 -49.51
N ARG A 24 19.44 -40.68 -48.89
CA ARG A 24 18.78 -40.84 -47.59
C ARG A 24 17.30 -41.20 -47.81
N PRO A 25 16.79 -42.31 -47.23
CA PRO A 25 15.38 -42.65 -47.30
C PRO A 25 14.62 -41.81 -46.27
N GLY A 26 13.78 -40.87 -46.73
CA GLY A 26 12.94 -40.10 -45.81
C GLY A 26 12.35 -38.78 -46.30
N SER A 27 12.50 -38.40 -47.58
CA SER A 27 11.79 -37.22 -48.08
C SER A 27 10.32 -37.57 -48.33
N LYS A 28 9.43 -37.06 -47.48
CA LYS A 28 7.99 -37.02 -47.79
C LYS A 28 7.83 -36.29 -49.13
N PRO A 29 7.05 -36.81 -50.10
CA PRO A 29 6.89 -36.14 -51.38
C PRO A 29 6.30 -34.76 -51.15
N ALA A 30 6.91 -33.75 -51.77
CA ALA A 30 6.39 -32.39 -51.76
C ALA A 30 4.94 -32.41 -52.25
N PRO A 31 4.04 -31.60 -51.66
CA PRO A 31 2.69 -31.47 -52.21
C PRO A 31 2.83 -30.98 -53.66
N LYS A 32 2.16 -31.67 -54.59
CA LYS A 32 2.14 -31.25 -55.99
C LYS A 32 1.39 -29.92 -56.04
N ASN A 33 2.13 -28.84 -56.22
CA ASN A 33 1.57 -27.50 -56.41
C ASN A 33 0.98 -27.44 -57.82
N ILE A 34 -0.26 -27.89 -57.98
CA ILE A 34 -0.93 -27.88 -59.28
C ILE A 34 -1.46 -26.46 -59.48
N SER A 35 -0.90 -25.72 -60.44
CA SER A 35 -1.40 -24.39 -60.77
C SER A 35 -2.69 -24.48 -61.59
N LEU A 36 -3.54 -23.46 -61.48
CA LEU A 36 -4.79 -23.37 -62.23
C LEU A 36 -4.55 -23.45 -63.75
N GLU A 37 -3.43 -22.91 -64.22
CA GLU A 37 -3.02 -22.99 -65.62
C GLU A 37 -2.72 -24.44 -66.05
N THR A 38 -2.05 -25.21 -65.18
CA THR A 38 -1.76 -26.63 -65.46
C THR A 38 -3.06 -27.44 -65.56
N LEU A 39 -4.02 -27.15 -64.67
CA LEU A 39 -5.34 -27.79 -64.70
C LEU A 39 -6.11 -27.45 -65.99
N LYS A 40 -6.11 -26.18 -66.39
CA LYS A 40 -6.73 -25.72 -67.65
C LYS A 40 -6.09 -26.36 -68.87
N GLN A 41 -4.75 -26.46 -68.90
CA GLN A 41 -4.01 -27.12 -69.97
C GLN A 41 -4.36 -28.60 -70.09
N HIS A 42 -4.65 -29.28 -68.97
CA HIS A 42 -5.12 -30.67 -68.96
C HIS A 42 -6.62 -30.82 -69.24
N GLY A 43 -7.30 -29.76 -69.71
CA GLY A 43 -8.69 -29.81 -70.13
C GLY A 43 -9.71 -29.75 -68.98
N TYR A 44 -9.25 -29.43 -67.77
CA TYR A 44 -10.13 -29.15 -66.64
C TYR A 44 -10.58 -27.68 -66.70
N SER A 45 -11.64 -27.41 -67.46
CA SER A 45 -12.46 -26.21 -67.37
C SER A 45 -13.78 -26.54 -66.67
N GLY A 46 -14.40 -25.56 -66.00
CA GLY A 46 -15.59 -25.72 -65.15
C GLY A 46 -16.58 -26.79 -65.64
N GLY A 47 -16.91 -27.72 -64.74
CA GLY A 47 -17.79 -28.85 -65.06
C GLY A 47 -19.19 -28.38 -65.53
N PRO A 48 -20.00 -29.28 -66.14
CA PRO A 48 -21.27 -28.92 -66.73
C PRO A 48 -22.19 -28.28 -65.70
N SER A 49 -22.38 -26.96 -65.83
CA SER A 49 -23.24 -26.17 -64.96
C SER A 49 -24.69 -26.53 -65.26
N VAL A 50 -25.37 -27.24 -64.35
CA VAL A 50 -26.80 -27.59 -64.51
C VAL A 50 -27.67 -26.32 -64.59
N LEU A 51 -27.20 -25.25 -63.95
CA LEU A 51 -27.69 -23.90 -64.08
C LEU A 51 -26.71 -23.22 -65.04
N PHE A 52 -27.09 -22.90 -66.28
CA PHE A 52 -26.24 -22.19 -67.25
C PHE A 52 -25.90 -20.77 -66.80
N THR A 53 -25.19 -20.66 -65.68
CA THR A 53 -24.80 -19.40 -65.06
C THR A 53 -23.39 -19.06 -65.55
N PRO A 54 -23.16 -17.85 -66.08
CA PRO A 54 -21.83 -17.44 -66.50
C PRO A 54 -20.86 -17.48 -65.30
N GLU A 55 -19.64 -17.98 -65.52
CA GLU A 55 -18.62 -17.98 -64.49
C GLU A 55 -18.34 -16.53 -64.05
N PRO A 56 -18.35 -16.25 -62.74
CA PRO A 56 -18.02 -14.92 -62.24
C PRO A 56 -16.59 -14.59 -62.67
N GLN A 57 -16.39 -13.38 -63.20
CA GLN A 57 -15.06 -12.89 -63.53
C GLN A 57 -14.22 -12.80 -62.25
N ASP A 58 -12.93 -13.09 -62.34
CA ASP A 58 -12.00 -12.93 -61.21
C ASP A 58 -11.94 -11.44 -60.85
N ASP A 59 -12.84 -11.02 -59.96
CA ASP A 59 -12.97 -9.64 -59.50
C ASP A 59 -11.74 -9.27 -58.65
N GLN A 60 -10.66 -8.85 -59.30
CA GLN A 60 -9.53 -8.13 -58.68
C GLN A 60 -10.00 -6.84 -57.96
N ASP A 61 -11.25 -6.44 -58.17
CA ASP A 61 -11.88 -5.25 -57.61
C ASP A 61 -12.89 -5.55 -56.47
N ASN A 62 -13.04 -6.81 -56.02
CA ASN A 62 -13.85 -7.12 -54.83
C ASN A 62 -13.10 -6.76 -53.54
N GLN A 63 -12.90 -5.45 -53.35
CA GLN A 63 -12.45 -4.88 -52.09
C GLN A 63 -13.62 -4.86 -51.10
N TRP A 64 -13.97 -6.03 -50.54
CA TRP A 64 -14.83 -6.11 -49.36
C TRP A 64 -14.02 -5.70 -48.12
N ASN A 65 -13.72 -4.41 -48.02
CA ASN A 65 -13.13 -3.84 -46.83
C ASN A 65 -14.24 -3.54 -45.80
N TRP A 66 -14.59 -4.54 -44.98
CA TRP A 66 -15.18 -4.17 -43.70
C TRP A 66 -14.15 -3.33 -42.94
N SER A 67 -14.48 -2.08 -42.63
CA SER A 67 -13.61 -1.24 -41.82
C SER A 67 -13.39 -1.95 -40.49
N THR A 68 -12.15 -2.37 -40.24
CA THR A 68 -11.77 -2.78 -38.90
C THR A 68 -11.91 -1.53 -38.05
N GLY A 69 -12.93 -1.43 -37.19
CA GLY A 69 -13.19 -0.30 -36.29
C GLY A 69 -12.08 -0.02 -35.26
N ALA A 70 -10.85 -0.41 -35.57
CA ALA A 70 -9.63 -0.20 -34.82
C ALA A 70 -9.37 1.29 -34.53
N GLU A 71 -9.74 2.19 -35.44
CA GLU A 71 -9.57 3.63 -35.22
C GLU A 71 -10.47 4.14 -34.07
N HIS A 72 -11.76 3.78 -34.09
CA HIS A 72 -12.68 4.13 -33.01
C HIS A 72 -12.37 3.39 -31.70
N LYS A 73 -11.94 2.13 -31.79
CA LYS A 73 -11.54 1.36 -30.61
C LYS A 73 -10.29 1.91 -29.95
N ALA A 74 -9.33 2.41 -30.72
CA ALA A 74 -8.10 2.99 -30.17
C ALA A 74 -8.38 4.31 -29.43
N SER A 75 -9.28 5.16 -29.95
CA SER A 75 -9.67 6.40 -29.27
C SER A 75 -10.47 6.12 -28.00
N GLU A 76 -11.45 5.22 -28.04
CA GLU A 76 -12.27 4.86 -26.88
C GLU A 76 -11.43 4.21 -25.77
N LEU A 77 -10.53 3.28 -26.12
CA LEU A 77 -9.60 2.68 -25.15
C LEU A 77 -8.63 3.71 -24.55
N ALA A 78 -8.24 4.74 -25.30
CA ALA A 78 -7.39 5.80 -24.78
C ALA A 78 -8.15 6.68 -23.79
N GLU A 79 -9.38 7.07 -24.11
CA GLU A 79 -10.25 7.84 -23.22
C GLU A 79 -10.58 7.05 -21.93
N GLU A 80 -10.99 5.79 -22.05
CA GLU A 80 -11.23 4.92 -20.89
C GLU A 80 -9.97 4.72 -20.03
N ALA A 81 -8.78 4.61 -20.66
CA ALA A 81 -7.52 4.51 -19.94
C ALA A 81 -7.14 5.80 -19.19
N GLU A 82 -7.47 6.96 -19.74
CA GLU A 82 -7.27 8.25 -19.08
C GLU A 82 -8.25 8.46 -17.93
N GLU A 83 -9.53 8.13 -18.13
CA GLU A 83 -10.56 8.22 -17.11
C GLU A 83 -10.27 7.31 -15.91
N THR A 84 -9.90 6.05 -16.17
CA THR A 84 -9.52 5.09 -15.12
C THR A 84 -8.26 5.54 -14.38
N ARG A 85 -7.25 6.06 -15.09
CA ARG A 85 -6.06 6.64 -14.45
C ARG A 85 -6.42 7.84 -13.58
N ALA A 86 -7.24 8.75 -14.08
CA ALA A 86 -7.68 9.92 -13.33
C ALA A 86 -8.52 9.53 -12.10
N ALA A 87 -9.40 8.53 -12.22
CA ALA A 87 -10.17 7.99 -11.12
C ALA A 87 -9.27 7.33 -10.06
N ASN A 88 -8.28 6.54 -10.48
CA ASN A 88 -7.32 5.92 -9.57
C ASN A 88 -6.45 6.96 -8.85
N VAL A 89 -5.98 7.98 -9.55
CA VAL A 89 -5.23 9.08 -8.94
C VAL A 89 -6.10 9.81 -7.92
N ARG A 90 -7.36 10.14 -8.26
CA ARG A 90 -8.29 10.77 -7.32
C ARG A 90 -8.56 9.90 -6.10
N ALA A 91 -8.84 8.61 -6.29
CA ALA A 91 -9.07 7.68 -5.18
C ALA A 91 -7.84 7.57 -4.26
N ALA A 92 -6.64 7.53 -4.84
CA ALA A 92 -5.40 7.50 -4.07
C ALA A 92 -5.18 8.81 -3.29
N THR A 93 -5.44 9.97 -3.89
CA THR A 93 -5.27 11.25 -3.21
C THR A 93 -6.33 11.48 -2.13
N THR A 94 -7.59 11.09 -2.36
CA THR A 94 -8.65 11.19 -1.35
C THR A 94 -8.39 10.24 -0.18
N ALA A 95 -8.03 8.99 -0.44
CA ALA A 95 -7.71 8.03 0.62
C ALA A 95 -6.51 8.50 1.46
N ALA A 96 -5.47 9.05 0.82
CA ALA A 96 -4.33 9.63 1.54
C ALA A 96 -4.74 10.83 2.41
N ALA A 97 -5.61 11.70 1.90
CA ALA A 97 -6.12 12.86 2.64
C ALA A 97 -6.98 12.43 3.84
N GLU A 98 -7.85 11.44 3.68
CA GLU A 98 -8.69 10.90 4.75
C GLU A 98 -7.85 10.22 5.83
N ALA A 99 -6.85 9.43 5.44
CA ALA A 99 -5.91 8.82 6.37
C ALA A 99 -5.15 9.87 7.20
N ALA A 100 -4.70 10.96 6.55
CA ALA A 100 -4.08 12.08 7.23
C ALA A 100 -5.04 12.72 8.24
N GLN A 101 -6.29 13.00 7.86
CA GLN A 101 -7.30 13.54 8.77
C GLN A 101 -7.60 12.62 9.95
N HIS A 102 -7.71 11.31 9.71
CA HIS A 102 -7.93 10.33 10.76
C HIS A 102 -6.76 10.32 11.75
N SER A 103 -5.53 10.35 11.27
CA SER A 103 -4.33 10.39 12.13
C SER A 103 -4.33 11.63 13.05
N LEU A 104 -4.71 12.79 12.51
CA LEU A 104 -4.79 14.03 13.28
C LEU A 104 -5.88 13.95 14.35
N ARG A 105 -7.05 13.37 14.03
CA ARG A 105 -8.14 13.16 15.00
C ARG A 105 -7.72 12.24 16.13
N VAL A 106 -7.03 11.14 15.83
CA VAL A 106 -6.52 10.20 16.85
C VAL A 106 -5.53 10.90 17.78
N VAL A 107 -4.61 11.69 17.23
CA VAL A 107 -3.63 12.44 18.03
C VAL A 107 -4.32 13.50 18.90
N ALA A 108 -5.28 14.24 18.35
CA ALA A 108 -6.05 15.24 19.09
C ALA A 108 -6.84 14.60 20.24
N HIS A 109 -7.52 13.48 19.98
CA HIS A 109 -8.25 12.73 21.01
C HIS A 109 -7.30 12.20 22.10
N ALA A 110 -6.14 11.67 21.73
CA ALA A 110 -5.13 11.23 22.69
C ALA A 110 -4.59 12.40 23.55
N ALA A 111 -4.48 13.60 22.98
CA ALA A 111 -4.10 14.80 23.73
C ALA A 111 -5.19 15.20 24.72
N GLN A 112 -6.47 15.19 24.31
CA GLN A 112 -7.61 15.47 25.20
C GLN A 112 -7.62 14.54 26.41
N LEU A 113 -7.52 13.22 26.21
CA LEU A 113 -7.47 12.25 27.30
C LEU A 113 -6.31 12.47 28.28
N ARG A 114 -5.17 12.98 27.81
CA ARG A 114 -4.04 13.31 28.68
C ARG A 114 -4.33 14.54 29.52
N GLU A 115 -4.94 15.57 28.95
CA GLU A 115 -5.33 16.77 29.69
C GLU A 115 -6.43 16.49 30.71
N GLU A 116 -7.42 15.66 30.37
CA GLU A 116 -8.45 15.21 31.31
C GLU A 116 -7.85 14.48 32.51
N LYS A 117 -6.94 13.52 32.28
CA LYS A 117 -6.24 12.82 33.38
C LYS A 117 -5.44 13.78 34.26
N LYS A 118 -4.70 14.73 33.67
CA LYS A 118 -3.97 15.75 34.43
C LYS A 118 -4.92 16.62 35.26
N ALA A 119 -6.05 17.02 34.69
CA ALA A 119 -7.05 17.82 35.37
C ALA A 119 -7.67 17.04 36.54
N GLU A 120 -8.01 15.77 36.36
CA GLU A 120 -8.52 14.89 37.41
C GLU A 120 -7.52 14.74 38.55
N ASP A 121 -6.24 14.48 38.23
CA ASP A 121 -5.17 14.39 39.22
C ASP A 121 -4.97 15.70 39.97
N ALA A 122 -5.05 16.84 39.28
CA ALA A 122 -5.00 18.16 39.88
C ALA A 122 -6.17 18.37 40.84
N GLN A 123 -7.40 18.04 40.43
CA GLN A 123 -8.58 18.11 41.29
C GLN A 123 -8.46 17.21 42.51
N ARG A 124 -7.97 15.97 42.35
CA ARG A 124 -7.74 15.04 43.46
C ARG A 124 -6.71 15.57 44.45
N LYS A 125 -5.64 16.22 43.97
CA LYS A 125 -4.64 16.89 44.81
C LYS A 125 -5.26 18.08 45.55
N LEU A 126 -6.05 18.91 44.87
CA LEU A 126 -6.75 20.04 45.50
C LEU A 126 -7.73 19.58 46.59
N ALA A 127 -8.53 18.55 46.32
CA ALA A 127 -9.44 17.95 47.30
C ALA A 127 -8.67 17.41 48.51
N LYS A 128 -7.57 16.68 48.29
CA LYS A 128 -6.68 16.23 49.39
C LYS A 128 -6.11 17.40 50.18
N ASN A 129 -5.65 18.46 49.51
CA ASN A 129 -5.13 19.67 50.16
C ASN A 129 -6.20 20.37 51.00
N GLN A 130 -7.46 20.42 50.53
CA GLN A 130 -8.58 20.93 51.33
C GLN A 130 -8.82 20.04 52.56
N THR A 131 -8.77 18.71 52.42
CA THR A 131 -8.89 17.80 53.57
C THR A 131 -7.73 17.96 54.55
N TRP A 132 -6.51 18.20 54.08
CA TRP A 132 -5.36 18.47 54.93
C TRP A 132 -5.53 19.78 55.71
N LYS A 133 -5.89 20.88 55.02
CA LYS A 133 -6.16 22.17 55.66
C LYS A 133 -7.28 22.08 56.69
N ALA A 134 -8.35 21.35 56.40
CA ALA A 134 -9.43 21.11 57.35
C ALA A 134 -8.98 20.30 58.58
N LYS A 135 -8.19 19.24 58.35
CA LYS A 135 -7.57 18.44 59.43
C LYS A 135 -6.60 19.27 60.28
N GLU A 136 -5.79 20.10 59.64
CA GLU A 136 -4.83 20.99 60.29
C GLU A 136 -5.55 22.07 61.13
N LYS A 137 -6.62 22.67 60.60
CA LYS A 137 -7.46 23.63 61.33
C LYS A 137 -8.10 22.98 62.56
N ARG A 138 -8.69 21.79 62.42
CA ARG A 138 -9.24 21.03 63.57
C ARG A 138 -8.17 20.77 64.63
N LYS A 139 -6.95 20.37 64.23
CA LYS A 139 -5.84 20.18 65.17
C LYS A 139 -5.43 21.46 65.89
N ARG A 140 -5.46 22.61 65.19
CA ARG A 140 -5.22 23.93 65.78
C ARG A 140 -6.28 24.30 66.81
N GLU A 141 -7.55 24.15 66.47
CA GLU A 141 -8.67 24.42 67.39
C GLU A 141 -8.68 23.49 68.61
N GLN A 142 -8.23 22.24 68.42
CA GLN A 142 -8.12 21.25 69.50
C GLN A 142 -6.88 21.44 70.38
N GLY A 143 -6.04 22.45 70.11
CA GLY A 143 -4.81 22.73 70.87
C GLY A 143 -3.74 21.64 70.76
N GLN A 144 -3.91 20.65 69.87
CA GLN A 144 -2.97 19.56 69.62
C GLN A 144 -1.97 19.90 68.51
N GLN A 145 -1.90 21.18 68.11
CA GLN A 145 -0.91 21.62 67.16
C GLN A 145 0.45 21.42 67.84
N THR A 146 1.24 20.48 67.33
CA THR A 146 2.62 20.30 67.76
C THR A 146 3.39 21.54 67.33
N SER A 147 3.27 22.63 68.08
CA SER A 147 4.17 23.76 67.98
C SER A 147 5.53 23.22 68.37
N SER A 148 6.31 22.83 67.36
CA SER A 148 7.71 22.40 67.44
C SER A 148 8.13 21.90 68.84
N LYS A 149 7.85 20.61 69.11
CA LYS A 149 8.41 19.78 70.17
C LYS A 149 9.39 20.51 71.11
N ASN A 150 8.84 21.13 72.16
CA ASN A 150 9.51 21.16 73.43
C ASN A 150 8.53 20.58 74.47
N TYR A 151 8.37 19.26 74.43
CA TYR A 151 7.54 18.50 75.37
C TYR A 151 7.82 18.92 76.82
N VAL A 152 9.07 19.26 77.13
CA VAL A 152 9.48 19.75 78.45
C VAL A 152 8.82 21.09 78.81
N GLU A 153 8.70 22.02 77.88
CA GLU A 153 8.04 23.30 78.13
C GLU A 153 6.52 23.18 78.21
N GLU A 154 5.92 22.28 77.41
CA GLU A 154 4.48 21.98 77.54
C GLU A 154 4.16 21.27 78.84
N GLU A 155 4.98 20.31 79.29
CA GLU A 155 4.84 19.69 80.61
C GLU A 155 5.10 20.71 81.72
N LYS A 156 6.09 21.60 81.60
CA LYS A 156 6.30 22.70 82.57
C LYS A 156 5.14 23.68 82.59
N ARG A 157 4.52 23.99 81.44
CA ARG A 157 3.34 24.87 81.35
C ARG A 157 2.12 24.19 81.99
N ARG A 158 1.89 22.92 81.67
CA ARG A 158 0.82 22.11 82.25
C ARG A 158 1.02 21.90 83.77
N ALA A 159 2.25 21.65 84.20
CA ALA A 159 2.62 21.57 85.61
C ALA A 159 2.36 22.91 86.33
N ARG A 160 2.69 24.04 85.71
CA ARG A 160 2.32 25.38 86.21
C ARG A 160 0.81 25.61 86.26
N GLU A 161 0.04 25.16 85.26
CA GLU A 161 -1.44 25.17 85.26
C GLU A 161 -2.02 24.33 86.40
N PHE A 162 -1.36 23.21 86.75
CA PHE A 162 -1.68 22.39 87.92
C PHE A 162 -1.05 22.88 89.23
N GLY A 163 -0.41 24.07 89.23
CA GLY A 163 0.17 24.69 90.43
C GLY A 163 1.52 24.15 90.89
N VAL A 164 2.15 23.26 90.11
CA VAL A 164 3.50 22.72 90.37
C VAL A 164 4.53 23.65 89.75
N VAL A 165 5.01 24.62 90.53
CA VAL A 165 6.08 25.55 90.16
C VAL A 165 7.42 24.94 90.58
N SER A 166 8.26 24.53 89.62
CA SER A 166 9.65 24.18 89.90
C SER A 166 10.48 25.46 90.03
N GLY A 167 11.06 25.71 91.21
CA GLY A 167 11.90 26.89 91.50
C GLY A 167 13.28 26.90 90.82
N PHE A 168 13.40 26.35 89.60
CA PHE A 168 14.65 26.27 88.82
C PHE A 168 14.60 27.06 87.49
N ASP A 169 13.49 27.75 87.19
CA ASP A 169 13.36 28.66 86.05
C ASP A 169 13.45 30.12 86.54
N THR A 170 14.68 30.63 86.59
CA THR A 170 15.02 32.07 86.53
C THR A 170 16.04 32.25 85.42
#